data_AF-A0A2N1DDJ7-F1
#
_entry.id   AF-A0A2N1DDJ7-F1
#
_cell.length_a   1.000
_cell.length_b   1.000
_cell.length_c   1.000
_cell.angle_alpha   90.00
_cell.angle_beta   90.00
_cell.angle_gamma   90.00
#
_symmetry.space_group_name_H-M   'P 1'
#
loop_
_entity.id
_entity.type
_entity.pdbx_description
1 polymer ?
#
loop_
_entity_poly.entity_id
_entity_poly.type
_entity_poly.pdbx_seq_one_letter_code
_entity_poly.pdbx_strand_id
1 'polypeptide(L)'
;MSIIKRSANAEKQKRFRDKQKDKGKKQVRGYVTPQAMDCYNELSDKTKWTDSEMLSNALRITYAAYKCGQIKLLNEWLKDHDK
;
A
#
# COMPACT_ATOMS: atom_id res chain seq x y z
N MET A 1 10.97 -35.91 9.77
CA MET A 1 11.17 -34.54 10.31
C MET A 1 10.78 -34.49 11.79
N SER A 2 11.75 -34.23 12.68
CA SER A 2 11.55 -34.24 14.14
C SER A 2 10.64 -33.11 14.62
N ILE A 3 9.92 -33.36 15.74
CA ILE A 3 8.94 -32.45 16.35
C ILE A 3 9.57 -31.11 16.74
N ILE A 4 10.81 -31.14 17.25
CA ILE A 4 11.61 -29.96 17.64
C ILE A 4 11.85 -29.02 16.44
N LYS A 5 12.03 -29.58 15.25
CA LYS A 5 12.25 -28.78 14.03
C LYS A 5 10.96 -28.09 13.56
N ARG A 6 9.79 -28.63 13.89
CA ARG A 6 8.49 -28.04 13.54
C ARG A 6 8.11 -26.89 14.46
N SER A 7 8.35 -27.02 15.77
CA SER A 7 8.08 -25.95 16.74
C SER A 7 8.96 -24.73 16.50
N ALA A 8 10.25 -24.93 16.23
CA ALA A 8 11.18 -23.85 15.87
C ALA A 8 10.75 -23.10 14.60
N ASN A 9 10.23 -23.81 13.61
CA ASN A 9 9.75 -23.20 12.36
C ASN A 9 8.45 -22.40 12.58
N ALA A 10 7.53 -22.93 13.38
CA ALA A 10 6.28 -22.27 13.74
C ALA A 10 6.53 -20.97 14.53
N GLU A 11 7.46 -20.99 15.50
CA GLU A 11 7.87 -19.78 16.21
C GLU A 11 8.53 -18.75 15.31
N LYS A 12 9.36 -19.19 14.36
CA LYS A 12 9.99 -18.29 13.38
C LYS A 12 8.92 -17.59 12.53
N GLN A 13 7.91 -18.32 12.06
CA GLN A 13 6.78 -17.75 11.31
C GLN A 13 5.91 -16.83 12.17
N LYS A 14 5.69 -17.16 13.45
CA LYS A 14 5.01 -16.27 14.40
C LYS A 14 5.77 -14.94 14.56
N ARG A 15 7.06 -15.01 14.90
CA ARG A 15 7.94 -13.82 15.05
C ARG A 15 8.03 -12.99 13.76
N PHE A 16 8.04 -13.64 12.61
CA PHE A 16 8.00 -12.94 11.32
C PHE A 16 6.68 -12.18 11.14
N ARG A 17 5.53 -12.83 11.36
CA ARG A 17 4.21 -12.19 11.28
C ARG A 17 4.05 -11.04 12.27
N ASP A 18 4.56 -11.20 13.49
CA ASP A 18 4.50 -10.17 14.52
C ASP A 18 5.40 -8.98 14.15
N LYS A 19 6.64 -9.21 13.67
CA LYS A 19 7.50 -8.13 13.14
C LYS A 19 6.90 -7.42 11.92
N GLN A 20 6.18 -8.13 11.06
CA GLN A 20 5.49 -7.53 9.91
C GLN A 20 4.26 -6.73 10.33
N LYS A 21 3.55 -7.15 11.38
CA LYS A 21 2.49 -6.35 12.00
C LYS A 21 3.05 -5.05 12.59
N ASP A 22 4.15 -5.16 13.31
CA ASP A 22 4.75 -4.05 14.07
C ASP A 22 5.42 -3.00 13.17
N LYS A 23 6.02 -3.43 12.06
CA LYS A 23 6.62 -2.51 11.07
C LYS A 23 5.60 -1.71 10.26
N GLY A 24 4.31 -2.06 10.36
CA GLY A 24 3.30 -1.68 9.38
C GLY A 24 3.63 -2.29 8.02
N LYS A 25 2.62 -2.65 7.24
CA LYS A 25 2.83 -3.23 5.91
C LYS A 25 3.32 -2.20 4.88
N LYS A 26 4.24 -1.29 5.20
CA LYS A 26 4.68 -0.18 4.34
C LYS A 26 5.53 -0.70 3.18
N GLN A 27 4.89 -1.24 2.16
CA GLN A 27 5.53 -1.87 0.99
C GLN A 27 5.88 -0.86 -0.12
N VAL A 28 5.35 0.36 -0.05
CA VAL A 28 5.32 1.24 -1.23
C VAL A 28 6.56 2.16 -1.33
N ARG A 29 7.28 2.43 -0.22
CA ARG A 29 8.23 3.56 -0.07
C ARG A 29 9.37 3.68 -1.11
N GLY A 30 9.79 2.61 -1.77
CA GLY A 30 10.96 2.62 -2.66
C GLY A 30 10.70 3.10 -4.10
N TYR A 31 9.44 3.15 -4.51
CA TYR A 31 9.04 3.41 -5.91
C TYR A 31 8.14 4.63 -6.08
N VAL A 32 7.96 5.42 -5.02
CA VAL A 32 7.09 6.61 -5.00
C VAL A 32 7.90 7.84 -4.69
N THR A 33 7.55 8.93 -5.38
CA THR A 33 8.08 10.26 -5.11
C THR A 33 7.66 10.72 -3.70
N PRO A 34 8.38 11.68 -3.09
CA PRO A 34 7.96 12.28 -1.82
C PRO A 34 6.52 12.81 -1.85
N GLN A 35 6.15 13.46 -2.95
CA GLN A 35 4.80 13.96 -3.23
C GLN A 35 3.74 12.85 -3.23
N ALA A 36 4.00 11.73 -3.91
CA ALA A 36 3.11 10.58 -3.88
C ALA A 36 3.06 9.93 -2.48
N MET A 37 4.13 10.01 -1.70
CA MET A 37 4.14 9.58 -0.30
C MET A 37 3.28 10.48 0.60
N ASP A 38 3.20 11.78 0.32
CA ASP A 38 2.30 12.68 1.05
C ASP A 38 0.83 12.35 0.77
N CYS A 39 0.49 12.12 -0.50
CA CYS A 39 -0.83 11.60 -0.91
C CYS A 39 -1.14 10.27 -0.20
N TYR A 40 -0.18 9.34 -0.17
CA TYR A 40 -0.34 8.06 0.51
C TYR A 40 -0.56 8.24 2.03
N ASN A 41 0.21 9.11 2.70
CA ASN A 41 0.08 9.33 4.14
C ASN A 41 -1.31 9.92 4.47
N GLU A 42 -1.75 10.93 3.72
CA GLU A 42 -3.07 11.54 3.89
C GLU A 42 -4.21 10.52 3.67
N LEU A 43 -4.13 9.74 2.59
CA LEU A 43 -5.11 8.70 2.31
C LEU A 43 -5.09 7.60 3.36
N SER A 44 -3.92 7.16 3.81
CA SER A 44 -3.79 6.14 4.85
C SER A 44 -4.42 6.62 6.16
N ASP A 45 -4.18 7.89 6.53
CA ASP A 45 -4.74 8.48 7.73
C ASP A 45 -6.26 8.62 7.68
N LYS A 46 -6.83 9.02 6.54
CA LYS A 46 -8.28 9.19 6.38
C LYS A 46 -9.05 7.88 6.19
N THR A 47 -8.49 6.92 5.44
CA THR A 47 -9.20 5.69 5.05
C THR A 47 -8.94 4.51 5.97
N LYS A 48 -7.81 4.54 6.70
CA LYS A 48 -7.26 3.40 7.45
C LYS A 48 -7.02 2.15 6.61
N TRP A 49 -6.89 2.30 5.28
CA TRP A 49 -6.55 1.20 4.39
C TRP A 49 -5.13 0.70 4.64
N THR A 50 -4.97 -0.61 4.52
CA THR A 50 -3.67 -1.26 4.40
C THR A 50 -3.04 -0.94 3.04
N ASP A 51 -1.71 -1.08 2.91
CA ASP A 51 -1.01 -0.86 1.63
C ASP A 51 -1.58 -1.66 0.46
N SER A 52 -2.01 -2.90 0.72
CA SER A 52 -2.61 -3.75 -0.31
C SER A 52 -3.97 -3.21 -0.76
N GLU A 53 -4.79 -2.71 0.17
CA GLU A 53 -6.06 -2.07 -0.15
C GLU A 53 -5.83 -0.74 -0.88
N MET A 54 -4.86 0.06 -0.44
CA MET A 54 -4.48 1.32 -1.08
C MET A 54 -4.08 1.09 -2.54
N LEU A 55 -3.18 0.14 -2.79
CA LEU A 55 -2.73 -0.19 -4.15
C LEU A 55 -3.86 -0.76 -5.01
N SER A 56 -4.65 -1.68 -4.47
CA SER A 56 -5.78 -2.27 -5.20
C SER A 56 -6.82 -1.23 -5.58
N ASN A 57 -7.16 -0.34 -4.64
CA ASN A 57 -8.14 0.72 -4.88
C ASN A 57 -7.60 1.78 -5.84
N ALA A 58 -6.34 2.20 -5.71
CA ALA A 58 -5.70 3.12 -6.64
C ALA A 58 -5.76 2.60 -8.09
N LEU A 59 -5.42 1.32 -8.31
CA LEU A 59 -5.51 0.70 -9.64
C LEU A 59 -6.95 0.68 -10.18
N ARG A 60 -7.93 0.33 -9.34
CA ARG A 60 -9.34 0.27 -9.73
C ARG A 60 -9.91 1.65 -10.06
N ILE A 61 -9.56 2.67 -9.28
CA ILE A 61 -9.98 4.07 -9.52
C ILE A 61 -9.34 4.59 -10.81
N THR A 62 -8.04 4.37 -11.02
CA THR A 62 -7.35 4.73 -12.26
C THR A 62 -7.98 4.05 -13.48
N TYR A 63 -8.30 2.77 -13.36
CA TYR A 63 -8.99 2.03 -14.42
C TYR A 63 -10.40 2.58 -14.69
N ALA A 64 -11.17 2.89 -13.65
CA ALA A 64 -12.49 3.49 -13.79
C ALA A 64 -12.40 4.87 -14.48
N ALA A 65 -11.45 5.72 -14.09
CA ALA A 65 -11.21 7.01 -14.73
C ALA A 65 -10.85 6.87 -16.21
N TYR A 66 -10.02 5.89 -16.57
CA TYR A 66 -9.74 5.56 -17.96
C TYR A 66 -11.01 5.14 -18.71
N LYS A 67 -11.81 4.23 -18.16
CA LYS A 67 -13.06 3.76 -18.77
C LYS A 67 -14.09 4.87 -18.95
N CYS A 68 -14.10 5.86 -18.08
CA CYS A 68 -14.99 7.02 -18.15
C CYS A 68 -14.42 8.19 -18.98
N GLY A 69 -13.24 8.04 -19.60
CA GLY A 69 -12.60 9.11 -20.36
C GLY A 69 -12.09 10.30 -19.52
N GLN A 70 -12.03 10.15 -18.19
CA GLN A 70 -11.67 11.21 -17.24
C GLN A 70 -10.19 11.21 -16.85
N ILE A 71 -9.38 10.29 -17.37
CA ILE A 71 -7.99 10.14 -16.94
C ILE A 71 -7.14 11.40 -17.16
N LYS A 72 -7.38 12.14 -18.26
CA LYS A 72 -6.69 13.40 -18.54
C LYS A 72 -7.03 14.46 -17.49
N LEU A 73 -8.32 14.62 -17.18
CA LEU A 73 -8.81 15.57 -16.17
C LEU A 73 -8.17 15.31 -14.81
N LEU A 74 -8.13 14.04 -14.38
CA LEU A 74 -7.53 13.70 -13.09
C LEU A 74 -6.01 13.97 -13.07
N ASN A 75 -5.31 13.67 -14.17
CA ASN A 75 -3.88 13.96 -14.26
C ASN A 75 -3.58 15.46 -14.28
N GLU A 76 -4.43 16.27 -14.90
CA GLU A 76 -4.31 17.74 -14.87
C GLU A 76 -4.56 18.28 -13.47
N TRP A 77 -5.60 17.77 -12.77
CA TRP A 77 -5.86 18.13 -11.39
C TRP A 77 -4.67 17.85 -10.46
N LEU A 78 -4.00 16.70 -10.62
CA LEU A 78 -2.79 16.37 -9.85
C LEU A 78 -1.66 17.38 -10.09
N LYS A 79 -1.42 17.77 -11.35
CA LYS A 79 -0.41 18.76 -11.71
C LYS A 79 -0.70 20.14 -11.12
N ASP A 80 -1.95 20.58 -11.21
CA ASP A 80 -2.36 21.92 -10.75
C ASP A 80 -2.30 22.06 -9.22
N HIS A 81 -2.36 20.95 -8.49
CA HIS A 81 -2.33 20.91 -7.02
C HIS A 81 -1.01 20.40 -6.45
N ASP A 82 -0.01 20.17 -7.30
CA ASP A 82 1.27 19.57 -6.95
C ASP A 82 1.08 18.29 -6.11
N LYS A 83 0.33 17.32 -6.68
CA LYS A 83 0.05 15.99 -6.10
C LYS A 83 0.55 14.80 -6.93
#